data_AF-A0A3D4QV31-F1
#
_entry.id   AF-A0A3D4QV31-F1
#
_cell.length_a   1.000
_cell.length_b   1.000
_cell.length_c   1.000
_cell.angle_alpha   90.00
_cell.angle_beta   90.00
_cell.angle_gamma   90.00
#
_symmetry.space_group_name_H-M   'P 1'
#
loop_
_entity.id
_entity.type
_entity.pdbx_description
1 polymer ?
#
loop_
_entity_poly.entity_id
_entity_poly.type
_entity_poly.pdbx_seq_one_letter_code
_entity_poly.pdbx_strand_id
1 'polypeptide(L)' 'MIYVINKGLIVTKGSPKEVFEQVDLLREANLEPPILVDLFDRLKKRGYPLEPADSIENAMEQLEKILAD' A
#
# COMPACT_ATOMS: atom_id res chain seq x y z
N MET A 1 -4.70 7.66 -12.98
CA MET A 1 -4.21 8.84 -12.25
C MET A 1 -5.13 9.08 -11.07
N ILE A 2 -4.58 9.24 -9.87
CA ILE A 2 -5.27 9.52 -8.59
C ILE A 2 -4.75 10.85 -8.07
N TYR A 3 -5.62 11.64 -7.45
CA TYR A 3 -5.29 12.84 -6.71
C TYR A 3 -5.82 12.69 -5.29
N VAL A 4 -4.98 12.97 -4.30
CA VAL A 4 -5.39 12.99 -2.89
C VAL A 4 -5.47 14.44 -2.45
N ILE A 5 -6.64 14.82 -1.94
CA ILE A 5 -6.92 16.18 -1.47
C ILE A 5 -7.16 16.11 0.03
N ASN A 6 -6.41 16.91 0.80
CA ASN A 6 -6.61 17.07 2.23
C ASN A 6 -6.61 18.57 2.55
N LYS A 7 -7.61 19.03 3.33
CA LYS A 7 -7.79 20.45 3.70
C LYS A 7 -7.74 21.43 2.51
N GLY A 8 -8.32 21.03 1.38
CA GLY A 8 -8.39 21.86 0.17
C GLY A 8 -7.11 21.92 -0.67
N LEU A 9 -6.07 21.17 -0.32
CA LEU A 9 -4.80 21.10 -1.05
C LEU A 9 -4.57 19.70 -1.63
N ILE A 10 -3.97 19.62 -2.81
CA ILE A 10 -3.48 18.35 -3.37
C ILE A 10 -2.22 17.96 -2.60
N VAL A 11 -2.31 16.91 -1.79
CA VAL A 11 -1.18 16.41 -0.98
C VAL A 11 -0.34 15.38 -1.72
N THR A 12 -0.92 14.63 -2.65
CA THR A 12 -0.18 13.76 -3.57
C THR A 12 -0.98 13.51 -4.84
N LYS A 13 -0.28 13.13 -5.92
CA LYS A 13 -0.88 12.73 -7.20
C LYS A 13 0.01 11.71 -7.92
N GLY A 14 -0.59 10.78 -8.64
CA GLY A 14 0.16 9.77 -9.39
C GLY A 14 -0.72 8.66 -9.95
N SER A 15 -0.09 7.59 -10.41
CA SER A 15 -0.76 6.31 -10.66
C SER A 15 -1.27 5.69 -9.34
N PRO A 16 -2.21 4.73 -9.40
CA PRO A 16 -2.64 3.99 -8.21
C PRO A 16 -1.47 3.37 -7.44
N LYS A 17 -0.49 2.81 -8.16
CA LYS A 17 0.72 2.23 -7.57
C LYS A 17 1.48 3.27 -6.73
N GLU A 18 1.83 4.40 -7.35
CA GLU A 18 2.60 5.47 -6.68
C GLU A 18 1.87 6.07 -5.47
N VAL A 19 0.54 6.22 -5.55
CA VAL A 19 -0.26 6.79 -4.45
C VAL A 19 -0.44 5.79 -3.31
N PHE A 20 -0.69 4.52 -3.61
CA PHE A 20 -0.91 3.49 -2.59
C PHE A 20 0.37 3.04 -1.89
N GLU A 21 1.55 3.25 -2.46
CA GLU A 21 2.83 3.11 -1.75
C GLU A 21 3.00 4.13 -0.61
N GLN A 22 2.25 5.24 -0.62
CA GLN A 22 2.32 6.31 0.38
C GLN A 22 1.32 6.09 1.53
N VAL A 23 1.33 4.90 2.14
CA VAL A 23 0.31 4.45 3.10
C VAL A 23 0.13 5.40 4.29
N ASP A 24 1.23 5.92 4.84
CA ASP A 24 1.17 6.83 5.99
C ASP A 24 0.56 8.20 5.61
N LEU A 25 0.86 8.71 4.41
CA LEU A 25 0.23 9.93 3.88
C LEU A 25 -1.28 9.76 3.67
N LEU A 26 -1.72 8.58 3.22
CA LEU A 26 -3.15 8.28 3.09
C LEU A 26 -3.84 8.30 4.46
N ARG A 27 -3.23 7.67 5.47
CA ARG A 27 -3.75 7.70 6.85
C ARG A 27 -3.81 9.13 7.41
N GLU A 28 -2.77 9.94 7.19
CA GLU A 28 -2.74 11.37 7.57
C GLU A 28 -3.82 12.21 6.84
N ALA A 29 -4.21 11.80 5.64
CA ALA A 29 -5.32 12.37 4.89
C ALA A 29 -6.70 11.87 5.32
N ASN A 30 -6.79 11.08 6.40
CA ASN A 30 -8.00 10.37 6.83
C ASN A 30 -8.57 9.43 5.76
N LEU A 31 -7.70 8.89 4.90
CA LEU A 31 -8.05 7.86 3.93
C LEU A 31 -7.57 6.51 4.41
N GLU A 32 -8.43 5.51 4.29
CA GLU A 32 -8.05 4.13 4.53
C GLU A 32 -7.40 3.56 3.25
N PRO A 33 -6.15 3.06 3.32
CA PRO A 33 -5.53 2.38 2.19
C PRO A 33 -6.29 1.09 1.83
N PRO A 34 -6.21 0.60 0.58
CA PRO A 34 -6.76 -0.70 0.22
C PRO A 34 -6.24 -1.82 1.13
N ILE A 35 -7.08 -2.82 1.42
CA ILE A 35 -6.78 -3.84 2.44
C ILE A 35 -5.47 -4.61 2.19
N LEU A 36 -5.16 -4.96 0.93
CA LEU A 36 -3.92 -5.66 0.59
C LEU A 36 -2.70 -4.76 0.77
N VAL A 37 -2.81 -3.48 0.41
CA VAL A 37 -1.77 -2.48 0.62
C VAL A 37 -1.49 -2.31 2.11
N ASP A 38 -2.53 -2.19 2.94
CA ASP A 38 -2.40 -2.07 4.41
C ASP A 38 -1.74 -3.31 5.03
N LEU A 39 -2.18 -4.50 4.64
CA LEU A 39 -1.63 -5.77 5.12
C LEU A 39 -0.13 -5.86 4.82
N PHE A 40 0.26 -5.60 3.57
CA PHE A 40 1.65 -5.73 3.13
C PHE A 40 2.55 -4.64 3.72
N ASP A 41 2.06 -3.40 3.90
CA ASP A 41 2.77 -2.34 4.65
C ASP A 41 3.06 -2.78 6.10
N ARG A 42 2.08 -3.36 6.78
CA ARG A 42 2.26 -3.86 8.16
C ARG A 42 3.23 -5.03 8.23
N LEU A 43 3.18 -5.97 7.29
CA LEU A 43 4.13 -7.08 7.25
C LEU A 43 5.55 -6.58 6.93
N LYS A 44 5.72 -5.67 5.98
CA LYS A 44 7.01 -5.02 5.68
C LYS A 44 7.59 -4.34 6.92
N LYS A 45 6.77 -3.57 7.66
CA LYS A 45 7.14 -2.94 8.94
C LYS A 45 7.52 -3.94 10.05
N ARG A 46 7.10 -5.21 9.94
CA ARG A 46 7.51 -6.31 10.85
C ARG A 46 8.79 -7.02 10.41
N GLY A 47 9.42 -6.60 9.31
CA GLY A 47 10.68 -7.16 8.82
C GLY A 47 10.54 -8.23 7.74
N TYR A 48 9.32 -8.48 7.24
CA TYR A 48 9.14 -9.37 6.09
C TYR A 48 9.58 -8.68 4.80
N PRO A 49 10.33 -9.35 3.90
CA PRO A 49 10.82 -8.77 2.64
C PRO A 49 9.70 -8.73 1.57
N LEU A 50 8.64 -7.98 1.86
CA LEU A 50 7.43 -7.87 1.03
C LEU A 50 7.30 -6.49 0.38
N GLU A 51 6.72 -6.46 -0.81
CA GLU A 51 6.33 -5.24 -1.53
C GLU A 51 4.81 -5.09 -1.58
N PRO A 52 4.27 -3.85 -1.61
CA PRO A 52 2.82 -3.63 -1.64
C PRO A 52 2.12 -4.44 -2.74
N ALA A 53 1.09 -5.19 -2.37
CA ALA A 53 0.32 -6.00 -3.30
C ALA A 53 -0.87 -5.21 -3.87
N ASP A 54 -0.97 -5.20 -5.21
CA ASP A 54 -2.05 -4.56 -5.98
C ASP A 54 -3.17 -5.52 -6.38
N SER A 55 -2.96 -6.83 -6.23
CA SER A 55 -3.86 -7.91 -6.61
C SER A 55 -3.70 -9.10 -5.66
N ILE A 56 -4.70 -9.98 -5.65
CA ILE A 56 -4.68 -11.20 -4.83
C ILE A 56 -3.59 -12.16 -5.34
N GLU A 57 -3.44 -12.26 -6.67
CA GLU A 57 -2.45 -13.11 -7.31
C GLU A 57 -1.01 -12.71 -6.91
N ASN A 58 -0.69 -11.41 -6.97
CA ASN A 58 0.59 -10.89 -6.53
C ASN A 58 0.81 -11.12 -5.01
N ALA A 59 -0.24 -10.92 -4.20
CA ALA A 59 -0.18 -11.18 -2.78
C ALA A 59 0.14 -12.66 -2.47
N MET A 60 -0.56 -13.58 -3.14
CA MET A 60 -0.33 -15.02 -3.02
C MET A 60 1.11 -15.40 -3.38
N GLU A 61 1.60 -14.93 -4.53
CA GLU A 61 2.93 -15.28 -5.03
C GLU A 61 4.05 -14.81 -4.09
N GLN A 62 3.89 -13.64 -3.45
CA GLN A 62 4.85 -13.16 -2.46
C GLN A 62 4.77 -13.93 -1.13
N LEU A 63 3.56 -14.24 -0.65
CA LEU A 63 3.37 -14.97 0.60
C LEU A 63 3.84 -16.43 0.49
N GLU A 64 3.61 -17.09 -0.65
CA GLU A 64 4.11 -18.45 -0.91
C GLU A 64 5.63 -18.54 -0.79
N LYS A 65 6.36 -17.53 -1.29
CA LYS A 65 7.83 -17.49 -1.19
C LYS A 65 8.33 -17.42 0.26
N ILE A 66 7.57 -16.80 1.16
CA ILE A 66 7.95 -16.67 2.58
C ILE A 66 7.48 -17.87 3.41
N LEU A 67 6.36 -18.49 3.03
CA LEU A 67 5.79 -19.63 3.75
C LEU A 67 6.40 -20.98 3.33
N ALA A 68 7.09 -21.02 2.19
CA ALA A 68 7.76 -22.21 1.68
C ALA A 68 9.16 -22.47 2.32
N ASP A 69 9.65 -21.52 3.12
CA ASP A 69 10.86 -21.64 3.95
C ASP A 69 10.50 -22.05 5.40
#